data_AF-A0A6G1R5C9-F1
#
_entry.id   AF-A0A6G1R5C9-F1
#
_cell.length_a   1.000
_cell.length_b   1.000
_cell.length_c   1.000
_cell.angle_alpha   90.00
_cell.angle_beta   90.00
_cell.angle_gamma   90.00
#
_symmetry.space_group_name_H-M   'P 1'
#
loop_
_entity.id
_entity.type
_entity.pdbx_description
1 polymer ?
#
loop_
_entity_poly.entity_id
_entity_poly.type
_entity_poly.pdbx_seq_one_letter_code
_entity_poly.pdbx_strand_id
1 'polypeptide(L)'
;EKSDAVHLFSGSRFQSSRSGVAHTGGICSLLKGGGVNEFGKPDLMAVTLAQTLAQNIGIFSDRRKLTSGECKCEDTWSGCIMGDTGYYLPSKFSKCDIEEYHEFLNNGGGACLFNKPTKLLDPPECGNGFVEDGEECDCGTIAECASEGGECCNTCTLTAGSQCSNGLCCRKCRFEPKGVLCREAVNDCDIAENCTGNSSQCSPNIHKMDGYSCDNKQGICFGGRCKTRDRQCKYIWGEKVTAADRYCYEKLNIEGTEKGNCGRDKDSWIQCNKQDVLCGYLLCSNISSVPRLGELDGEITSSILQFGKVYNCSGGHVKLDEETDLGYVENGTPCGPDMVCLEHRCLPTEAFNFSTCPGTTNSQICSGHGVCSNEIKCVCDRFWGGDDCSSRIKDDIFFDKDVINKGVVSTNIIIGAIAGTILVLALVLGITGWGYKNYRRQRQIPQGDYVKKPGEADSFYSDMPPGVSTNSASSSKKRSAFLSHFQISTCSITHYSISQNISLFCSRFDSFFFLCGVFEIASFVL
;
A
#
# COMPACT_ATOMS: atom_id res chain seq x y z
N GLU A 1 -15.80 6.13 19.46
CA GLU A 1 -15.37 7.07 18.39
C GLU A 1 -16.03 6.62 17.09
N LYS A 2 -15.44 6.86 15.90
CA LYS A 2 -15.65 5.99 14.73
C LYS A 2 -14.69 4.79 14.85
N SER A 3 -15.05 3.64 14.28
CA SER A 3 -14.16 2.48 14.13
C SER A 3 -14.58 1.62 12.94
N ASP A 4 -13.65 0.82 12.44
CA ASP A 4 -13.84 -0.06 11.26
C ASP A 4 -14.55 -1.38 11.62
N ALA A 5 -14.36 -1.81 12.87
CA ALA A 5 -15.06 -2.90 13.54
C ALA A 5 -15.36 -2.54 15.00
N VAL A 6 -16.24 -3.30 15.64
CA VAL A 6 -16.54 -3.26 17.09
C VAL A 6 -16.57 -4.69 17.64
N HIS A 7 -15.67 -5.02 18.57
CA HIS A 7 -15.66 -6.34 19.21
C HIS A 7 -16.07 -6.28 20.68
N LEU A 8 -16.98 -7.18 21.07
CA LEU A 8 -17.36 -7.38 22.46
C LEU A 8 -16.43 -8.42 23.11
N PHE A 9 -15.85 -8.09 24.26
CA PHE A 9 -15.22 -9.04 25.18
C PHE A 9 -16.21 -9.39 26.30
N SER A 10 -16.71 -10.63 26.32
CA SER A 10 -17.63 -11.09 27.36
C SER A 10 -16.91 -11.79 28.49
N GLY A 11 -17.27 -11.46 29.74
CA GLY A 11 -16.84 -12.22 30.93
C GLY A 11 -17.46 -13.61 31.05
N SER A 12 -18.42 -13.97 30.19
CA SER A 12 -19.00 -15.32 30.10
C SER A 12 -18.12 -16.25 29.26
N ARG A 13 -18.31 -17.56 29.43
CA ARG A 13 -17.95 -18.57 28.42
C ARG A 13 -19.16 -18.90 27.55
N PHE A 14 -18.93 -19.31 26.31
CA PHE A 14 -20.01 -19.70 25.39
C PHE A 14 -20.32 -21.20 25.45
N GLN A 15 -21.52 -21.57 24.98
CA GLN A 15 -21.98 -22.96 24.90
C GLN A 15 -21.73 -23.54 23.49
N SER A 16 -20.56 -23.26 22.95
CA SER A 16 -20.13 -23.56 21.58
C SER A 16 -18.72 -24.15 21.57
N SER A 17 -18.35 -24.83 20.48
CA SER A 17 -16.96 -25.28 20.24
C SER A 17 -16.00 -24.13 19.93
N ARG A 18 -16.52 -22.93 19.63
CA ARG A 18 -15.76 -21.71 19.34
C ARG A 18 -15.79 -20.76 20.53
N SER A 19 -14.65 -20.12 20.79
CA SER A 19 -14.45 -19.06 21.79
C SER A 19 -14.90 -17.67 21.31
N GLY A 20 -15.23 -17.52 20.03
CA GLY A 20 -15.77 -16.28 19.45
C GLY A 20 -16.41 -16.46 18.08
N VAL A 21 -17.14 -15.45 17.64
CA VAL A 21 -17.82 -15.41 16.32
C VAL A 21 -17.95 -13.96 15.83
N ALA A 22 -17.85 -13.77 14.51
CA ALA A 22 -18.01 -12.51 13.82
C ALA A 22 -18.62 -12.73 12.42
N HIS A 23 -19.18 -11.68 11.81
CA HIS A 23 -19.73 -11.80 10.46
C HIS A 23 -18.62 -11.81 9.40
N THR A 24 -18.58 -12.87 8.58
CA THR A 24 -17.62 -13.03 7.47
C THR A 24 -17.72 -11.87 6.48
N GLY A 25 -16.60 -11.20 6.20
CA GLY A 25 -16.54 -10.05 5.29
C GLY A 25 -17.40 -8.87 5.73
N GLY A 26 -17.58 -8.71 7.05
CA GLY A 26 -18.42 -7.68 7.68
C GLY A 26 -17.71 -6.35 7.99
N ILE A 27 -16.38 -6.27 7.90
CA ILE A 27 -15.60 -5.05 8.15
C ILE A 27 -16.16 -3.84 7.37
N CYS A 28 -16.04 -2.63 7.94
CA CYS A 28 -16.61 -1.38 7.43
C CYS A 28 -18.16 -1.28 7.44
N SER A 29 -18.90 -2.33 7.85
CA SER A 29 -20.36 -2.29 7.93
C SER A 29 -20.86 -1.84 9.30
N LEU A 30 -21.80 -0.90 9.35
CA LEU A 30 -22.44 -0.47 10.61
C LEU A 30 -23.18 -1.61 11.33
N LEU A 31 -23.67 -2.62 10.60
CA LEU A 31 -24.45 -3.75 11.14
C LEU A 31 -23.65 -5.06 11.22
N LYS A 32 -22.55 -5.19 10.47
CA LYS A 32 -21.77 -6.44 10.38
C LYS A 32 -20.28 -6.29 10.74
N GLY A 33 -19.80 -5.06 10.97
CA GLY A 33 -18.42 -4.74 11.32
C GLY A 33 -18.13 -5.04 12.78
N GLY A 34 -18.01 -6.32 13.12
CA GLY A 34 -17.73 -6.73 14.49
C GLY A 34 -17.98 -8.20 14.79
N GLY A 35 -17.77 -8.53 16.06
CA GLY A 35 -17.94 -9.87 16.61
C GLY A 35 -17.88 -9.90 18.13
N VAL A 36 -17.90 -11.11 18.69
CA VAL A 36 -17.87 -11.35 20.14
C VAL A 36 -16.83 -12.42 20.48
N ASN A 37 -16.13 -12.21 21.59
CA ASN A 37 -15.06 -13.07 22.11
C ASN A 37 -15.32 -13.39 23.59
N GLU A 38 -15.05 -14.62 24.03
CA GLU A 38 -15.11 -14.99 25.45
C GLU A 38 -13.85 -14.60 26.23
N PHE A 39 -13.96 -14.53 27.55
CA PHE A 39 -12.84 -14.22 28.43
C PHE A 39 -11.90 -15.41 28.65
N GLY A 40 -10.60 -15.18 28.47
CA GLY A 40 -9.53 -16.16 28.64
C GLY A 40 -8.25 -15.56 29.22
N LYS A 41 -7.12 -16.24 29.00
CA LYS A 41 -5.79 -15.62 29.19
C LYS A 41 -5.53 -14.60 28.07
N PRO A 42 -4.69 -13.55 28.28
CA PRO A 42 -4.38 -12.57 27.25
C PRO A 42 -3.95 -13.20 25.91
N ASP A 43 -3.06 -14.19 25.95
CA ASP A 43 -2.55 -14.88 24.74
C ASP A 43 -3.66 -15.62 23.98
N LEU A 44 -4.60 -16.23 24.71
CA LEU A 44 -5.75 -16.94 24.13
C LEU A 44 -6.79 -15.96 23.58
N MET A 45 -7.05 -14.86 24.29
CA MET A 45 -7.94 -13.80 23.81
C MET A 45 -7.38 -13.10 22.58
N ALA A 46 -6.06 -12.96 22.45
CA ALA A 46 -5.42 -12.47 21.23
C ALA A 46 -5.65 -13.42 20.04
N VAL A 47 -5.56 -14.75 20.22
CA VAL A 47 -5.92 -15.72 19.17
C VAL A 47 -7.40 -15.63 18.81
N THR A 48 -8.30 -15.58 19.79
CA THR A 48 -9.76 -15.48 19.54
C THR A 48 -10.13 -14.16 18.84
N LEU A 49 -9.50 -13.04 19.21
CA LEU A 49 -9.68 -11.77 18.52
C LEU A 49 -9.10 -11.82 17.10
N ALA A 50 -7.94 -12.45 16.89
CA ALA A 50 -7.38 -12.65 15.55
C ALA A 50 -8.31 -13.50 14.66
N GLN A 51 -8.96 -14.54 15.22
CA GLN A 51 -9.98 -15.33 14.52
C GLN A 51 -11.23 -14.52 14.16
N THR A 52 -11.75 -13.68 15.07
CA THR A 52 -12.97 -12.90 14.80
C THR A 52 -12.70 -11.70 13.88
N LEU A 53 -11.55 -11.04 13.99
CA LEU A 53 -11.11 -10.04 13.01
C LEU A 53 -10.86 -10.67 11.64
N ALA A 54 -10.21 -11.85 11.57
CA ALA A 54 -10.00 -12.59 10.33
C ALA A 54 -11.33 -12.86 9.60
N GLN A 55 -12.36 -13.30 10.33
CA GLN A 55 -13.72 -13.42 9.81
C GLN A 55 -14.22 -12.07 9.26
N ASN A 56 -14.14 -10.98 10.03
CA ASN A 56 -14.60 -9.66 9.55
C ASN A 56 -13.87 -9.19 8.28
N ILE A 57 -12.58 -9.47 8.11
CA ILE A 57 -11.80 -9.18 6.89
C ILE A 57 -11.90 -10.27 5.80
N GLY A 58 -12.90 -11.14 5.89
CA GLY A 58 -13.29 -12.07 4.82
C GLY A 58 -12.62 -13.45 4.85
N ILE A 59 -11.69 -13.70 5.77
CA ILE A 59 -11.01 -14.99 5.90
C ILE A 59 -11.95 -16.03 6.53
N PHE A 60 -12.06 -17.19 5.90
CA PHE A 60 -12.70 -18.37 6.47
C PHE A 60 -11.94 -19.64 6.05
N SER A 61 -11.99 -20.67 6.88
CA SER A 61 -11.32 -21.95 6.62
C SER A 61 -12.10 -22.74 5.56
N ASP A 62 -11.73 -22.60 4.27
CA ASP A 62 -12.41 -23.24 3.14
C ASP A 62 -12.51 -24.77 3.32
N ARG A 63 -13.71 -25.24 3.66
CA ARG A 63 -14.00 -26.65 3.98
C ARG A 63 -13.74 -27.57 2.80
N ARG A 64 -14.01 -27.13 1.57
CA ARG A 64 -13.72 -27.89 0.34
C ARG A 64 -12.22 -28.05 0.13
N LYS A 65 -11.42 -27.00 0.31
CA LYS A 65 -9.95 -27.06 0.22
C LYS A 65 -9.35 -27.90 1.35
N LEU A 66 -9.91 -27.85 2.56
CA LEU A 66 -9.48 -28.68 3.70
C LEU A 66 -9.77 -30.17 3.48
N THR A 67 -11.00 -30.55 3.10
CA THR A 67 -11.37 -31.96 2.86
C THR A 67 -10.60 -32.59 1.68
N SER A 68 -10.27 -31.80 0.66
CA SER A 68 -9.42 -32.25 -0.47
C SER A 68 -7.91 -32.28 -0.13
N GLY A 69 -7.50 -31.71 1.01
CA GLY A 69 -6.09 -31.57 1.38
C GLY A 69 -5.31 -30.58 0.51
N GLU A 70 -6.02 -29.71 -0.22
CA GLU A 70 -5.53 -28.58 -1.00
C GLU A 70 -5.02 -27.45 -0.08
N CYS A 71 -5.73 -27.22 1.04
CA CYS A 71 -5.25 -26.39 2.16
C CYS A 71 -4.78 -27.24 3.32
N LYS A 72 -3.61 -26.88 3.87
CA LYS A 72 -3.02 -27.47 5.08
C LYS A 72 -2.33 -26.38 5.89
N CYS A 73 -2.35 -26.52 7.21
CA CYS A 73 -1.44 -25.77 8.07
C CYS A 73 -0.06 -26.42 8.06
N GLU A 74 0.99 -25.65 7.83
CA GLU A 74 2.38 -26.15 7.85
C GLU A 74 2.92 -26.27 9.29
N ASP A 75 2.41 -25.45 10.22
CA ASP A 75 2.75 -25.51 11.65
C ASP A 75 1.94 -26.60 12.36
N THR A 76 2.42 -27.84 12.29
CA THR A 76 1.77 -29.01 12.89
C THR A 76 1.89 -29.08 14.41
N TRP A 77 2.63 -28.16 15.05
CA TRP A 77 2.79 -28.10 16.50
C TRP A 77 1.81 -27.13 17.17
N SER A 78 1.71 -25.92 16.61
CA SER A 78 0.91 -24.82 17.16
C SER A 78 -0.44 -24.67 16.46
N GLY A 79 -0.59 -25.24 15.27
CA GLY A 79 -1.72 -25.00 14.38
C GLY A 79 -1.65 -23.64 13.69
N CYS A 80 -2.72 -23.32 12.97
CA CYS A 80 -2.92 -22.03 12.30
C CYS A 80 -4.15 -21.34 12.89
N ILE A 81 -4.19 -20.01 12.84
CA ILE A 81 -5.20 -19.19 13.54
C ILE A 81 -6.63 -19.60 13.15
N MET A 82 -6.90 -19.90 11.88
CA MET A 82 -8.23 -20.31 11.40
C MET A 82 -8.56 -21.80 11.57
N GLY A 83 -7.74 -22.55 12.33
CA GLY A 83 -8.01 -23.92 12.75
C GLY A 83 -8.59 -24.01 14.16
N ASP A 84 -8.84 -25.24 14.64
CA ASP A 84 -9.30 -25.48 16.01
C ASP A 84 -8.22 -25.11 17.04
N THR A 85 -8.57 -24.28 18.02
CA THR A 85 -7.62 -23.77 19.02
C THR A 85 -7.27 -24.84 20.06
N GLY A 86 -6.03 -25.34 20.00
CA GLY A 86 -5.52 -26.38 20.90
C GLY A 86 -4.90 -25.87 22.21
N TYR A 87 -4.12 -26.73 22.87
CA TYR A 87 -3.33 -26.39 24.06
C TYR A 87 -2.14 -25.47 23.73
N TYR A 88 -1.52 -25.68 22.56
CA TYR A 88 -0.56 -24.73 21.99
C TYR A 88 -1.35 -23.70 21.18
N LEU A 89 -0.95 -22.43 21.31
CA LEU A 89 -1.66 -21.32 20.68
C LEU A 89 -1.07 -21.02 19.29
N PRO A 90 -1.89 -20.95 18.22
CA PRO A 90 -1.42 -20.63 16.89
C PRO A 90 -1.01 -19.15 16.78
N SER A 91 0.06 -18.88 16.04
CA SER A 91 0.60 -17.52 15.82
C SER A 91 0.68 -17.13 14.34
N LYS A 92 0.14 -17.95 13.45
CA LYS A 92 0.25 -17.81 11.99
C LYS A 92 -1.07 -18.12 11.28
N PHE A 93 -1.33 -17.39 10.21
CA PHE A 93 -2.30 -17.78 9.19
C PHE A 93 -1.68 -18.81 8.23
N SER A 94 -2.50 -19.68 7.63
CA SER A 94 -2.07 -20.55 6.54
C SER A 94 -1.96 -19.75 5.23
N LYS A 95 -1.28 -20.32 4.21
CA LYS A 95 -1.23 -19.71 2.87
C LYS A 95 -2.63 -19.51 2.28
N CYS A 96 -3.57 -20.40 2.57
CA CYS A 96 -4.95 -20.27 2.11
C CYS A 96 -5.69 -19.11 2.77
N ASP A 97 -5.50 -18.90 4.07
CA ASP A 97 -6.14 -17.77 4.77
C ASP A 97 -5.70 -16.41 4.17
N ILE A 98 -4.44 -16.33 3.74
CA ILE A 98 -3.88 -15.16 3.03
C ILE A 98 -4.49 -15.03 1.62
N GLU A 99 -4.71 -16.13 0.91
CA GLU A 99 -5.41 -16.13 -0.38
C GLU A 99 -6.88 -15.68 -0.26
N GLU A 100 -7.62 -16.13 0.76
CA GLU A 100 -9.00 -15.67 1.01
C GLU A 100 -9.03 -14.17 1.37
N TYR A 101 -8.05 -13.66 2.13
CA TYR A 101 -7.93 -12.22 2.41
C TYR A 101 -7.70 -11.39 1.14
N HIS A 102 -6.81 -11.85 0.25
CA HIS A 102 -6.60 -11.21 -1.05
C HIS A 102 -7.84 -11.33 -1.95
N GLU A 103 -8.56 -12.46 -1.95
CA GLU A 103 -9.84 -12.62 -2.65
C GLU A 103 -10.88 -11.61 -2.12
N PHE A 104 -10.95 -11.38 -0.81
CA PHE A 104 -11.85 -10.39 -0.19
C PHE A 104 -11.51 -8.95 -0.61
N LEU A 105 -10.23 -8.54 -0.52
CA LEU A 105 -9.81 -7.19 -0.91
C LEU A 105 -10.02 -6.94 -2.41
N ASN A 106 -9.61 -7.87 -3.28
CA ASN A 106 -9.75 -7.73 -4.73
C ASN A 106 -11.22 -7.74 -5.19
N ASN A 107 -12.13 -8.38 -4.44
CA ASN A 107 -13.57 -8.26 -4.67
C ASN A 107 -14.16 -6.91 -4.23
N GLY A 108 -13.37 -6.00 -3.65
CA GLY A 108 -13.79 -4.67 -3.19
C GLY A 108 -14.18 -4.60 -1.71
N GLY A 109 -13.78 -5.58 -0.90
CA GLY A 109 -13.95 -5.55 0.55
C GLY A 109 -12.90 -4.67 1.25
N GLY A 110 -13.21 -4.20 2.46
CA GLY A 110 -12.20 -3.61 3.37
C GLY A 110 -11.77 -2.18 3.07
N ALA A 111 -12.54 -1.38 2.32
CA ALA A 111 -12.16 0.00 1.95
C ALA A 111 -11.74 0.90 3.13
N CYS A 112 -12.37 0.77 4.30
CA CYS A 112 -12.01 1.52 5.50
C CYS A 112 -10.62 1.17 6.09
N LEU A 113 -10.01 0.04 5.71
CA LEU A 113 -8.71 -0.40 6.25
C LEU A 113 -7.50 0.39 5.70
N PHE A 114 -7.73 1.33 4.77
CA PHE A 114 -6.68 2.09 4.09
C PHE A 114 -6.41 3.48 4.71
N ASN A 115 -7.07 3.84 5.81
CA ASN A 115 -6.77 5.06 6.58
C ASN A 115 -5.85 4.78 7.77
N LYS A 116 -4.60 5.26 7.71
CA LYS A 116 -3.62 5.16 8.79
C LYS A 116 -3.99 6.09 9.97
N PRO A 117 -4.15 5.59 11.21
CA PRO A 117 -4.37 6.41 12.40
C PRO A 117 -3.21 7.38 12.71
N THR A 118 -3.52 8.46 13.44
CA THR A 118 -2.57 9.52 13.86
C THR A 118 -2.67 9.88 15.35
N LYS A 119 -3.54 9.19 16.10
CA LYS A 119 -3.68 9.28 17.55
C LYS A 119 -4.04 7.90 18.06
N LEU A 120 -3.15 7.28 18.82
CA LEU A 120 -3.42 6.03 19.52
C LEU A 120 -4.04 6.34 20.90
N LEU A 121 -4.35 5.30 21.69
CA LEU A 121 -4.86 5.45 23.06
C LEU A 121 -3.73 5.44 24.11
N ASP A 122 -2.56 4.98 23.71
CA ASP A 122 -1.33 4.94 24.50
C ASP A 122 -0.49 6.22 24.28
N PRO A 123 0.54 6.49 25.12
CA PRO A 123 1.44 7.62 24.91
C PRO A 123 2.31 7.44 23.63
N PRO A 124 2.66 8.53 22.92
CA PRO A 124 3.46 8.45 21.69
C PRO A 124 4.79 7.68 21.82
N GLU A 125 5.07 6.79 20.86
CA GLU A 125 6.30 5.97 20.82
C GLU A 125 6.99 5.98 19.44
N CYS A 126 7.84 6.98 19.21
CA CYS A 126 8.72 7.08 18.04
C CYS A 126 9.40 5.75 17.66
N GLY A 127 9.05 5.21 16.49
CA GLY A 127 9.50 3.92 15.96
C GLY A 127 8.40 2.85 15.95
N ASN A 128 7.20 3.14 16.45
CA ASN A 128 6.03 2.27 16.35
C ASN A 128 5.37 2.27 14.96
N GLY A 129 5.76 3.21 14.10
CA GLY A 129 5.31 3.36 12.72
C GLY A 129 4.14 4.33 12.53
N PHE A 130 3.66 5.01 13.56
CA PHE A 130 2.54 5.96 13.51
C PHE A 130 3.02 7.40 13.77
N VAL A 131 2.42 8.39 13.10
CA VAL A 131 2.79 9.81 13.31
C VAL A 131 1.85 10.40 14.36
N GLU A 132 2.38 10.61 15.56
CA GLU A 132 1.61 10.96 16.76
C GLU A 132 1.87 12.40 17.26
N ASP A 133 1.22 12.81 18.35
CA ASP A 133 1.29 14.17 18.90
C ASP A 133 2.70 14.53 19.41
N GLY A 134 3.50 15.14 18.54
CA GLY A 134 4.87 15.58 18.81
C GLY A 134 5.87 15.20 17.72
N GLU A 135 5.46 14.38 16.76
CA GLU A 135 6.33 13.80 15.73
C GLU A 135 6.02 14.36 14.34
N GLU A 136 7.04 14.49 13.48
CA GLU A 136 6.87 14.94 12.10
C GLU A 136 6.81 13.76 11.10
N CYS A 137 7.34 12.59 11.51
CA CYS A 137 7.42 11.39 10.70
C CYS A 137 7.69 10.16 11.55
N ASP A 138 7.21 9.00 11.12
CA ASP A 138 7.70 7.71 11.61
C ASP A 138 7.78 6.71 10.44
N CYS A 139 8.93 6.05 10.31
CA CYS A 139 9.22 5.01 9.32
C CYS A 139 9.15 3.58 9.88
N GLY A 140 8.74 3.42 11.14
CA GLY A 140 8.64 2.13 11.83
C GLY A 140 9.95 1.75 12.51
N THR A 141 10.20 0.45 12.63
CA THR A 141 11.44 -0.04 13.24
C THR A 141 12.67 0.34 12.42
N ILE A 142 13.85 0.26 13.04
CA ILE A 142 15.15 0.52 12.39
C ILE A 142 15.32 -0.31 11.08
N ALA A 143 14.73 -1.51 11.02
CA ALA A 143 14.77 -2.35 9.82
C ALA A 143 13.84 -1.85 8.70
N GLU A 144 12.65 -1.35 9.05
CA GLU A 144 11.68 -0.80 8.10
C GLU A 144 12.13 0.57 7.58
N CYS A 145 12.61 1.44 8.46
CA CYS A 145 13.28 2.71 8.12
C CYS A 145 14.46 2.54 7.15
N ALA A 146 15.19 1.42 7.24
CA ALA A 146 16.29 1.11 6.33
C ALA A 146 15.82 0.65 4.93
N SER A 147 14.53 0.32 4.77
CA SER A 147 13.90 0.00 3.48
C SER A 147 13.14 1.17 2.87
N GLU A 148 12.46 1.99 3.69
CA GLU A 148 11.74 3.19 3.26
C GLU A 148 11.80 4.30 4.32
N GLY A 149 12.01 5.55 3.90
CA GLY A 149 11.85 6.73 4.75
C GLY A 149 13.01 7.10 5.69
N GLY A 150 13.96 6.21 5.98
CA GLY A 150 15.11 6.50 6.84
C GLY A 150 16.09 7.56 6.31
N GLU A 151 16.11 7.85 5.00
CA GLU A 151 16.83 9.03 4.45
C GLU A 151 16.14 10.36 4.82
N CYS A 152 14.84 10.28 5.09
CA CYS A 152 13.92 11.40 5.18
C CYS A 152 13.50 11.73 6.63
N CYS A 153 13.68 10.78 7.56
CA CYS A 153 13.24 10.85 8.94
C CYS A 153 14.38 10.43 9.88
N ASN A 154 14.58 11.18 10.96
CA ASN A 154 15.59 10.88 11.99
C ASN A 154 15.03 11.26 13.36
N THR A 155 14.94 10.28 14.28
CA THR A 155 14.39 10.50 15.64
C THR A 155 13.02 11.20 15.57
N CYS A 156 12.15 10.64 14.71
CA CYS A 156 10.80 11.10 14.37
C CYS A 156 10.64 12.59 14.00
N THR A 157 11.74 13.19 13.55
CA THR A 157 11.83 14.55 12.98
C THR A 157 12.25 14.45 11.51
N LEU A 158 11.71 15.29 10.62
CA LEU A 158 12.05 15.27 9.20
C LEU A 158 13.48 15.80 8.96
N THR A 159 14.21 15.19 8.03
CA THR A 159 15.54 15.65 7.64
C THR A 159 15.47 16.95 6.83
N ALA A 160 16.56 17.74 6.84
CA ALA A 160 16.53 19.11 6.34
C ALA A 160 16.17 19.22 4.85
N GLY A 161 14.95 19.71 4.57
CA GLY A 161 14.40 19.84 3.22
C GLY A 161 13.45 18.71 2.80
N SER A 162 13.23 17.71 3.64
CA SER A 162 12.21 16.67 3.47
C SER A 162 10.79 17.23 3.69
N GLN A 163 9.80 16.59 3.08
CA GLN A 163 8.36 16.89 3.22
C GLN A 163 7.56 15.68 3.71
N CYS A 164 8.12 14.49 3.57
CA CYS A 164 7.51 13.22 3.96
C CYS A 164 8.63 12.20 4.21
N SER A 165 8.28 11.11 4.90
CA SER A 165 9.15 9.96 5.12
C SER A 165 8.78 8.78 4.23
N ASN A 166 7.60 8.21 4.47
CA ASN A 166 7.08 6.99 3.86
C ASN A 166 5.65 7.17 3.34
N GLY A 167 5.18 6.20 2.55
CA GLY A 167 3.83 6.10 2.00
C GLY A 167 3.79 6.30 0.48
N LEU A 168 2.70 5.79 -0.13
CA LEU A 168 2.51 5.70 -1.59
C LEU A 168 2.57 7.04 -2.36
N CYS A 169 2.45 8.16 -1.66
CA CYS A 169 2.58 9.51 -2.21
C CYS A 169 3.86 10.23 -1.75
N CYS A 170 4.85 9.51 -1.23
CA CYS A 170 6.19 10.02 -0.93
C CYS A 170 7.23 9.43 -1.89
N ARG A 171 8.12 10.27 -2.41
CA ARG A 171 9.25 9.82 -3.24
C ARG A 171 10.46 10.71 -3.04
N LYS A 172 11.58 10.11 -2.62
CA LYS A 172 12.83 10.84 -2.30
C LYS A 172 12.57 12.04 -1.38
N CYS A 173 11.84 11.77 -0.29
CA CYS A 173 11.45 12.75 0.73
C CYS A 173 10.58 13.93 0.24
N ARG A 174 9.93 13.80 -0.93
CA ARG A 174 9.01 14.80 -1.51
C ARG A 174 7.64 14.20 -1.76
N PHE A 175 6.58 15.00 -1.65
CA PHE A 175 5.24 14.57 -2.06
C PHE A 175 5.19 14.35 -3.58
N GLU A 176 4.57 13.26 -4.02
CA GLU A 176 4.21 13.09 -5.43
C GLU A 176 3.12 14.12 -5.83
N PRO A 177 3.16 14.68 -7.05
CA PRO A 177 2.22 15.71 -7.49
C PRO A 177 0.73 15.32 -7.38
N LYS A 178 -0.12 16.33 -7.24
CA LYS A 178 -1.57 16.14 -7.23
C LYS A 178 -2.04 15.46 -8.52
N GLY A 179 -2.76 14.35 -8.41
CA GLY A 179 -3.23 13.58 -9.56
C GLY A 179 -2.31 12.44 -10.02
N VAL A 180 -1.23 12.14 -9.29
CA VAL A 180 -0.51 10.87 -9.45
C VAL A 180 -1.35 9.74 -8.87
N LEU A 181 -1.59 8.69 -9.65
CA LEU A 181 -2.31 7.48 -9.22
C LEU A 181 -1.55 6.76 -8.10
N CYS A 182 -2.22 6.49 -6.97
CA CYS A 182 -1.62 5.78 -5.82
C CYS A 182 -2.35 4.49 -5.43
N ARG A 183 -3.60 4.29 -5.88
CA ARG A 183 -4.28 2.99 -5.82
C ARG A 183 -5.12 2.77 -7.08
N GLU A 184 -4.99 1.61 -7.69
CA GLU A 184 -5.86 1.19 -8.81
C GLU A 184 -7.21 0.68 -8.29
N ALA A 185 -8.26 0.89 -9.09
CA ALA A 185 -9.59 0.36 -8.80
C ALA A 185 -9.62 -1.16 -9.02
N VAL A 186 -9.96 -1.93 -7.99
CA VAL A 186 -9.88 -3.40 -8.02
C VAL A 186 -11.02 -4.06 -8.82
N ASN A 187 -12.15 -3.36 -9.00
CA ASN A 187 -13.30 -3.84 -9.77
C ASN A 187 -14.23 -2.70 -10.24
N ASP A 188 -15.27 -3.03 -11.02
CA ASP A 188 -16.28 -2.10 -11.57
C ASP A 188 -17.00 -1.21 -10.53
N CYS A 189 -17.06 -1.60 -9.26
CA CYS A 189 -17.69 -0.87 -8.16
C CYS A 189 -16.72 0.06 -7.41
N ASP A 190 -15.44 0.06 -7.77
CA ASP A 190 -14.38 0.77 -7.08
C ASP A 190 -14.01 2.10 -7.77
N ILE A 191 -13.29 2.98 -7.08
CA ILE A 191 -12.79 4.27 -7.61
C ILE A 191 -11.27 4.30 -7.39
N ALA A 192 -10.51 4.82 -8.36
CA ALA A 192 -9.05 4.87 -8.28
C ALA A 192 -8.57 6.17 -7.61
N GLU A 193 -7.82 6.07 -6.51
CA GLU A 193 -7.32 7.22 -5.76
C GLU A 193 -6.00 7.76 -6.29
N ASN A 194 -5.89 9.08 -6.16
CA ASN A 194 -4.72 9.84 -6.56
C ASN A 194 -4.14 10.59 -5.35
N CYS A 195 -2.84 10.85 -5.40
CA CYS A 195 -2.14 11.71 -4.46
C CYS A 195 -2.72 13.12 -4.47
N THR A 196 -2.82 13.72 -3.28
CA THR A 196 -3.35 15.06 -3.07
C THR A 196 -2.36 16.18 -3.43
N GLY A 197 -1.07 15.85 -3.52
CA GLY A 197 0.05 16.81 -3.64
C GLY A 197 0.52 17.42 -2.32
N ASN A 198 -0.07 17.04 -1.18
CA ASN A 198 0.25 17.57 0.15
C ASN A 198 0.20 16.52 1.28
N SER A 199 0.23 15.23 0.94
CA SER A 199 0.18 14.08 1.85
C SER A 199 1.15 13.01 1.37
N SER A 200 1.77 12.28 2.31
CA SER A 200 2.59 11.10 2.00
C SER A 200 1.73 9.83 1.84
N GLN A 201 0.57 9.81 2.47
CA GLN A 201 -0.42 8.75 2.33
C GLN A 201 -1.24 8.97 1.06
N CYS A 202 -1.67 7.88 0.42
CA CYS A 202 -2.71 7.91 -0.61
C CYS A 202 -4.02 8.48 -0.04
N SER A 203 -4.92 8.97 -0.91
CA SER A 203 -6.25 9.38 -0.44
C SER A 203 -7.00 8.16 0.15
N PRO A 204 -7.91 8.35 1.13
CA PRO A 204 -8.68 7.24 1.70
C PRO A 204 -9.41 6.45 0.61
N ASN A 205 -9.38 5.12 0.71
CA ASN A 205 -10.03 4.22 -0.24
C ASN A 205 -11.56 4.43 -0.20
N ILE A 206 -12.12 4.81 -1.33
CA ILE A 206 -13.54 5.07 -1.54
C ILE A 206 -14.06 4.31 -2.75
N HIS A 207 -15.27 3.78 -2.64
CA HIS A 207 -15.90 3.01 -3.71
C HIS A 207 -17.16 3.74 -4.20
N LYS A 208 -17.75 3.28 -5.30
CA LYS A 208 -19.02 3.80 -5.83
C LYS A 208 -20.14 3.53 -4.83
N MET A 209 -21.07 4.47 -4.67
CA MET A 209 -22.25 4.25 -3.83
C MET A 209 -23.04 3.00 -4.25
N ASP A 210 -23.77 2.43 -3.30
CA ASP A 210 -24.65 1.28 -3.54
C ASP A 210 -25.70 1.62 -4.62
N GLY A 211 -25.99 0.66 -5.50
CA GLY A 211 -26.93 0.85 -6.63
C GLY A 211 -26.27 1.04 -8.00
N TYR A 212 -24.97 1.37 -8.08
CA TYR A 212 -24.26 1.39 -9.38
C TYR A 212 -24.24 0.00 -10.04
N SER A 213 -24.40 -0.09 -11.36
CA SER A 213 -24.30 -1.36 -12.10
C SER A 213 -22.84 -1.80 -12.29
N CYS A 214 -22.62 -3.12 -12.26
CA CYS A 214 -21.32 -3.77 -12.49
C CYS A 214 -21.48 -5.05 -13.31
N ASP A 215 -20.37 -5.65 -13.74
CA ASP A 215 -20.33 -6.93 -14.45
C ASP A 215 -21.20 -6.91 -15.72
N ASN A 216 -20.99 -5.90 -16.57
CA ASN A 216 -21.77 -5.65 -17.78
C ASN A 216 -23.31 -5.54 -17.54
N LYS A 217 -23.70 -4.98 -16.38
CA LYS A 217 -25.10 -4.88 -15.87
C LYS A 217 -25.71 -6.19 -15.40
N GLN A 218 -24.92 -7.25 -15.20
CA GLN A 218 -25.39 -8.48 -14.54
C GLN A 218 -25.43 -8.34 -13.01
N GLY A 219 -24.72 -7.37 -12.45
CA GLY A 219 -24.67 -7.10 -11.01
C GLY A 219 -24.92 -5.64 -10.65
N ILE A 220 -25.13 -5.43 -9.35
CA ILE A 220 -25.17 -4.10 -8.72
C ILE A 220 -24.18 -4.07 -7.55
N CYS A 221 -23.55 -2.91 -7.37
CA CYS A 221 -22.60 -2.61 -6.32
C CYS A 221 -23.30 -2.44 -4.97
N PHE A 222 -22.75 -3.10 -3.93
CA PHE A 222 -23.11 -2.93 -2.53
C PHE A 222 -21.85 -3.03 -1.66
N GLY A 223 -21.49 -1.96 -0.95
CA GLY A 223 -20.31 -1.93 -0.08
C GLY A 223 -19.01 -2.34 -0.79
N GLY A 224 -18.73 -1.71 -1.94
CA GLY A 224 -17.54 -1.94 -2.79
C GLY A 224 -17.57 -3.23 -3.62
N ARG A 225 -18.52 -4.14 -3.33
CA ARG A 225 -18.60 -5.47 -3.95
C ARG A 225 -19.71 -5.56 -4.98
N CYS A 226 -19.45 -6.22 -6.10
CA CYS A 226 -20.44 -6.48 -7.14
C CYS A 226 -21.28 -7.74 -6.81
N LYS A 227 -22.60 -7.58 -6.63
CA LYS A 227 -23.51 -8.72 -6.36
C LYS A 227 -24.05 -9.33 -7.64
N THR A 228 -23.74 -10.60 -7.88
CA THR A 228 -24.34 -11.44 -8.93
C THR A 228 -24.61 -12.85 -8.41
N ARG A 229 -25.61 -13.54 -9.00
CA ARG A 229 -25.85 -14.98 -8.73
C ARG A 229 -24.62 -15.85 -9.02
N ASP A 230 -23.80 -15.48 -10.01
CA ASP A 230 -22.58 -16.24 -10.36
C ASP A 230 -21.52 -16.13 -9.26
N ARG A 231 -21.26 -14.91 -8.77
CA ARG A 231 -20.35 -14.65 -7.65
C ARG A 231 -20.85 -15.31 -6.37
N GLN A 232 -22.16 -15.31 -6.12
CA GLN A 232 -22.75 -16.03 -4.98
C GLN A 232 -22.54 -17.56 -5.10
N CYS A 233 -22.78 -18.16 -6.27
CA CYS A 233 -22.49 -19.58 -6.52
C CYS A 233 -21.01 -19.92 -6.29
N LYS A 234 -20.08 -19.06 -6.70
CA LYS A 234 -18.63 -19.24 -6.50
C LYS A 234 -18.19 -19.06 -5.05
N TYR A 235 -18.76 -18.09 -4.36
CA TYR A 235 -18.53 -17.85 -2.93
C TYR A 235 -18.97 -19.06 -2.08
N ILE A 236 -20.10 -19.69 -2.41
CA ILE A 236 -20.58 -20.85 -1.65
C ILE A 236 -19.86 -22.14 -2.09
N TRP A 237 -19.64 -22.38 -3.39
CA TRP A 237 -19.28 -23.71 -3.90
C TRP A 237 -17.91 -23.81 -4.60
N GLY A 238 -17.19 -22.69 -4.78
CA GLY A 238 -15.87 -22.60 -5.40
C GLY A 238 -15.86 -22.03 -6.82
N GLU A 239 -14.75 -21.41 -7.24
CA GLU A 239 -14.61 -20.62 -8.48
C GLU A 239 -14.92 -21.38 -9.79
N LYS A 240 -14.95 -22.72 -9.77
CA LYS A 240 -15.29 -23.57 -10.93
C LYS A 240 -16.81 -23.74 -11.13
N VAL A 241 -17.61 -23.29 -10.17
CA VAL A 241 -19.08 -23.31 -10.22
C VAL A 241 -19.56 -22.02 -10.89
N THR A 242 -20.68 -22.08 -11.61
CA THR A 242 -21.32 -20.89 -12.20
C THR A 242 -22.79 -20.81 -11.82
N ALA A 243 -23.43 -19.68 -12.07
CA ALA A 243 -24.89 -19.59 -11.99
C ALA A 243 -25.58 -20.61 -12.92
N ALA A 244 -26.76 -21.09 -12.53
CA ALA A 244 -27.65 -21.81 -13.44
C ALA A 244 -28.29 -20.85 -14.45
N ASP A 245 -28.73 -21.40 -15.58
CA ASP A 245 -29.46 -20.64 -16.61
C ASP A 245 -30.76 -20.06 -16.04
N ARG A 246 -31.19 -18.89 -16.53
CA ARG A 246 -32.47 -18.27 -16.15
C ARG A 246 -33.66 -19.23 -16.31
N TYR A 247 -33.61 -20.15 -17.27
CA TYR A 247 -34.62 -21.19 -17.47
C TYR A 247 -34.79 -22.12 -16.25
N CYS A 248 -33.73 -22.38 -15.47
CA CYS A 248 -33.83 -23.15 -14.23
C CYS A 248 -34.74 -22.46 -13.20
N TYR A 249 -34.51 -21.16 -12.97
CA TYR A 249 -35.29 -20.33 -12.05
C TYR A 249 -36.75 -20.19 -12.52
N GLU A 250 -36.96 -19.94 -13.82
CA GLU A 250 -38.31 -19.79 -14.42
C GLU A 250 -39.14 -21.08 -14.46
N LYS A 251 -38.57 -22.23 -14.08
CA LYS A 251 -39.29 -23.49 -13.86
C LYS A 251 -39.38 -23.81 -12.37
N LEU A 252 -38.25 -24.11 -11.74
CA LEU A 252 -38.22 -24.73 -10.42
C LEU A 252 -38.78 -23.82 -9.33
N ASN A 253 -38.45 -22.52 -9.34
CA ASN A 253 -38.86 -21.61 -8.27
C ASN A 253 -40.37 -21.33 -8.25
N ILE A 254 -41.08 -21.59 -9.35
CA ILE A 254 -42.56 -21.51 -9.42
C ILE A 254 -43.21 -22.76 -8.81
N GLU A 255 -42.52 -23.91 -8.77
CA GLU A 255 -43.08 -25.17 -8.26
C GLU A 255 -43.33 -25.10 -6.74
N GLY A 256 -42.49 -24.37 -6.00
CA GLY A 256 -42.58 -24.25 -4.54
C GLY A 256 -42.26 -25.58 -3.86
N THR A 257 -41.07 -26.10 -4.15
CA THR A 257 -40.55 -27.33 -3.57
C THR A 257 -39.15 -27.10 -3.01
N GLU A 258 -38.59 -28.08 -2.33
CA GLU A 258 -37.19 -28.11 -1.90
C GLU A 258 -36.21 -27.78 -3.05
N LYS A 259 -36.56 -28.13 -4.30
CA LYS A 259 -35.75 -27.90 -5.51
C LYS A 259 -35.87 -26.50 -6.10
N GLY A 260 -36.77 -25.67 -5.57
CA GLY A 260 -37.02 -24.31 -6.03
C GLY A 260 -38.26 -23.69 -5.38
N ASN A 261 -38.06 -22.58 -4.67
CA ASN A 261 -39.09 -21.90 -3.87
C ASN A 261 -38.65 -20.46 -3.54
N CYS A 262 -39.51 -19.68 -2.87
CA CYS A 262 -39.24 -18.32 -2.38
C CYS A 262 -39.19 -18.25 -0.83
N GLY A 263 -38.68 -19.29 -0.19
CA GLY A 263 -38.65 -19.44 1.27
C GLY A 263 -39.55 -20.57 1.77
N ARG A 264 -39.70 -20.64 3.10
CA ARG A 264 -40.45 -21.69 3.79
C ARG A 264 -41.30 -21.07 4.90
N ASP A 265 -42.62 -21.29 4.88
CA ASP A 265 -43.50 -21.02 6.03
C ASP A 265 -43.65 -22.31 6.83
N LYS A 266 -43.03 -22.35 8.02
CA LYS A 266 -43.01 -23.52 8.91
C LYS A 266 -42.42 -24.76 8.21
N ASP A 267 -43.27 -25.64 7.69
CA ASP A 267 -42.89 -26.86 6.97
C ASP A 267 -43.35 -26.89 5.51
N SER A 268 -43.87 -25.77 4.99
CA SER A 268 -44.31 -25.64 3.60
C SER A 268 -43.41 -24.68 2.81
N TRP A 269 -42.91 -25.16 1.68
CA TRP A 269 -42.17 -24.35 0.71
C TRP A 269 -43.09 -23.33 0.02
N ILE A 270 -42.60 -22.11 -0.18
CA ILE A 270 -43.37 -21.01 -0.75
C ILE A 270 -43.18 -20.97 -2.27
N GLN A 271 -44.26 -21.01 -3.04
CA GLN A 271 -44.21 -20.82 -4.50
C GLN A 271 -43.84 -19.38 -4.85
N CYS A 272 -42.81 -19.17 -5.69
CA CYS A 272 -42.49 -17.83 -6.18
C CYS A 272 -43.56 -17.32 -7.17
N ASN A 273 -43.89 -16.02 -7.08
CA ASN A 273 -44.56 -15.35 -8.18
C ASN A 273 -43.64 -15.30 -9.41
N LYS A 274 -44.22 -15.22 -10.61
CA LYS A 274 -43.47 -15.14 -11.89
C LYS A 274 -42.48 -13.97 -11.98
N GLN A 275 -42.67 -12.91 -11.17
CA GLN A 275 -41.76 -11.78 -11.07
C GLN A 275 -40.60 -12.05 -10.09
N ASP A 276 -40.84 -12.85 -9.05
CA ASP A 276 -39.92 -13.09 -7.94
C ASP A 276 -38.97 -14.27 -8.18
N VAL A 277 -39.13 -15.03 -9.27
CA VAL A 277 -38.38 -16.28 -9.55
C VAL A 277 -36.86 -16.15 -9.50
N LEU A 278 -36.29 -14.97 -9.80
CA LEU A 278 -34.86 -14.70 -9.74
C LEU A 278 -34.34 -14.24 -8.36
N CYS A 279 -35.21 -14.20 -7.36
CA CYS A 279 -34.94 -13.80 -5.97
C CYS A 279 -35.22 -14.90 -4.94
N GLY A 280 -35.83 -16.01 -5.35
CA GLY A 280 -35.99 -17.21 -4.51
C GLY A 280 -34.70 -18.02 -4.36
N TYR A 281 -34.86 -19.34 -4.33
CA TYR A 281 -33.78 -20.32 -4.19
C TYR A 281 -32.67 -20.13 -5.26
N LEU A 282 -31.41 -20.17 -4.81
CA LEU A 282 -30.23 -20.00 -5.63
C LEU A 282 -29.94 -21.30 -6.39
N LEU A 283 -29.83 -21.19 -7.71
CA LEU A 283 -29.53 -22.30 -8.61
C LEU A 283 -28.20 -22.06 -9.32
N CYS A 284 -27.31 -23.05 -9.23
CA CYS A 284 -25.95 -23.09 -9.75
C CYS A 284 -25.76 -24.27 -10.72
N SER A 285 -24.70 -24.20 -11.54
CA SER A 285 -24.26 -25.26 -12.45
C SER A 285 -22.94 -25.86 -11.96
N ASN A 286 -22.79 -27.20 -12.04
CA ASN A 286 -21.57 -27.93 -11.68
C ASN A 286 -21.14 -27.76 -10.20
N ILE A 287 -22.13 -27.74 -9.31
CA ILE A 287 -22.00 -27.63 -7.85
C ILE A 287 -21.03 -28.67 -7.26
N SER A 288 -20.32 -28.31 -6.19
CA SER A 288 -19.50 -29.25 -5.42
C SER A 288 -20.33 -29.91 -4.31
N SER A 289 -19.95 -31.11 -3.85
CA SER A 289 -20.65 -31.80 -2.76
C SER A 289 -20.39 -31.23 -1.36
N VAL A 290 -19.51 -30.24 -1.23
CA VAL A 290 -19.14 -29.57 0.02
C VAL A 290 -19.02 -28.06 -0.27
N PRO A 291 -19.72 -27.19 0.48
CA PRO A 291 -19.55 -25.73 0.34
C PRO A 291 -18.21 -25.27 0.94
N ARG A 292 -17.69 -24.12 0.47
CA ARG A 292 -16.49 -23.46 1.01
C ARG A 292 -16.67 -23.08 2.49
N LEU A 293 -17.85 -22.58 2.84
CA LEU A 293 -18.21 -22.09 4.17
C LEU A 293 -19.62 -22.54 4.58
N GLY A 294 -19.96 -22.39 5.86
CA GLY A 294 -21.25 -22.78 6.41
C GLY A 294 -21.45 -24.29 6.55
N GLU A 295 -22.64 -24.67 6.99
CA GLU A 295 -23.11 -26.05 7.19
C GLU A 295 -24.19 -26.36 6.14
N LEU A 296 -24.16 -27.54 5.52
CA LEU A 296 -25.21 -27.97 4.58
C LEU A 296 -26.41 -28.51 5.37
N ASP A 297 -27.57 -27.88 5.19
CA ASP A 297 -28.84 -28.30 5.78
C ASP A 297 -29.64 -29.13 4.75
N GLY A 298 -29.79 -30.43 5.02
CA GLY A 298 -30.37 -31.39 4.09
C GLY A 298 -29.40 -31.90 3.01
N GLU A 299 -29.93 -32.16 1.81
CA GLU A 299 -29.16 -32.66 0.66
C GLU A 299 -29.04 -31.60 -0.45
N ILE A 300 -28.05 -31.76 -1.33
CA ILE A 300 -27.93 -30.92 -2.54
C ILE A 300 -29.02 -31.33 -3.53
N THR A 301 -29.94 -30.41 -3.78
CA THR A 301 -30.97 -30.59 -4.80
C THR A 301 -30.33 -30.52 -6.19
N SER A 302 -30.81 -31.34 -7.12
CA SER A 302 -30.38 -31.31 -8.51
C SER A 302 -31.51 -31.75 -9.44
N SER A 303 -31.68 -30.99 -10.53
CA SER A 303 -32.71 -31.19 -11.54
C SER A 303 -32.12 -31.00 -12.94
N ILE A 304 -32.41 -31.94 -13.83
CA ILE A 304 -31.99 -31.86 -15.24
C ILE A 304 -33.21 -31.47 -16.07
N LEU A 305 -33.20 -30.25 -16.59
CA LEU A 305 -34.27 -29.74 -17.48
C LEU A 305 -33.84 -29.87 -18.94
N GLN A 306 -34.80 -30.14 -19.83
CA GLN A 306 -34.57 -30.27 -21.27
C GLN A 306 -35.49 -29.33 -22.06
N PHE A 307 -34.90 -28.42 -22.83
CA PHE A 307 -35.62 -27.55 -23.77
C PHE A 307 -34.69 -27.12 -24.91
N GLY A 308 -34.55 -27.95 -25.94
CA GLY A 308 -33.56 -27.80 -27.04
C GLY A 308 -32.10 -28.02 -26.63
N LYS A 309 -31.75 -27.64 -25.40
CA LYS A 309 -30.49 -27.88 -24.68
C LYS A 309 -30.80 -28.58 -23.36
N VAL A 310 -29.81 -29.25 -22.78
CA VAL A 310 -29.84 -29.77 -21.41
C VAL A 310 -29.35 -28.69 -20.44
N TYR A 311 -30.12 -28.44 -19.38
CA TYR A 311 -29.77 -27.53 -18.30
C TYR A 311 -29.63 -28.31 -17.00
N ASN A 312 -28.52 -28.12 -16.29
CA ASN A 312 -28.33 -28.66 -14.95
C ASN A 312 -28.62 -27.55 -13.93
N CYS A 313 -29.55 -27.82 -13.02
CA CYS A 313 -30.05 -26.86 -12.05
C CYS A 313 -29.86 -27.46 -10.65
N SER A 314 -28.84 -26.99 -9.91
CA SER A 314 -28.49 -27.53 -8.59
C SER A 314 -28.46 -26.45 -7.52
N GLY A 315 -28.83 -26.78 -6.29
CA GLY A 315 -28.79 -25.87 -5.14
C GLY A 315 -28.66 -26.62 -3.81
N GLY A 316 -28.48 -25.90 -2.72
CA GLY A 316 -28.42 -26.47 -1.36
C GLY A 316 -28.58 -25.38 -0.31
N HIS A 317 -29.23 -25.69 0.80
CA HIS A 317 -29.36 -24.77 1.93
C HIS A 317 -28.05 -24.75 2.71
N VAL A 318 -27.40 -23.59 2.80
CA VAL A 318 -26.08 -23.46 3.44
C VAL A 318 -26.18 -22.43 4.54
N LYS A 319 -26.27 -22.90 5.78
CA LYS A 319 -26.45 -22.07 6.97
C LYS A 319 -25.10 -21.51 7.43
N LEU A 320 -25.05 -20.22 7.74
CA LEU A 320 -23.97 -19.63 8.53
C LEU A 320 -24.31 -19.58 10.02
N ASP A 321 -25.59 -19.37 10.32
CA ASP A 321 -26.22 -19.28 11.62
C ASP A 321 -27.72 -19.68 11.46
N GLU A 322 -28.53 -19.56 12.51
CA GLU A 322 -29.94 -19.98 12.48
C GLU A 322 -30.83 -19.13 11.54
N GLU A 323 -30.43 -17.89 11.22
CA GLU A 323 -31.19 -16.96 10.37
C GLU A 323 -30.65 -16.88 8.94
N THR A 324 -29.32 -17.02 8.77
CA THR A 324 -28.61 -16.76 7.51
C THR A 324 -28.44 -18.03 6.67
N ASP A 325 -29.32 -18.20 5.68
CA ASP A 325 -29.25 -19.26 4.65
C ASP A 325 -28.74 -18.71 3.31
N LEU A 326 -27.54 -19.12 2.89
CA LEU A 326 -26.95 -18.74 1.62
C LEU A 326 -27.57 -19.45 0.40
N GLY A 327 -28.49 -20.40 0.62
CA GLY A 327 -29.24 -21.10 -0.44
C GLY A 327 -30.28 -20.25 -1.16
N TYR A 328 -30.47 -18.98 -0.79
CA TYR A 328 -31.36 -18.02 -1.45
C TYR A 328 -30.58 -16.88 -2.09
N VAL A 329 -31.10 -16.30 -3.17
CA VAL A 329 -30.43 -15.19 -3.88
C VAL A 329 -30.31 -13.97 -2.97
N GLU A 330 -29.09 -13.45 -2.81
CA GLU A 330 -28.82 -12.34 -1.89
C GLU A 330 -29.62 -11.06 -2.19
N ASN A 331 -30.09 -10.41 -1.12
CA ASN A 331 -30.67 -9.06 -1.18
C ASN A 331 -29.70 -8.08 -1.88
N GLY A 332 -30.23 -7.29 -2.82
CA GLY A 332 -29.49 -6.39 -3.70
C GLY A 332 -29.09 -6.99 -5.06
N THR A 333 -29.25 -8.30 -5.28
CA THR A 333 -28.92 -8.93 -6.57
C THR A 333 -29.93 -8.53 -7.66
N PRO A 334 -29.53 -8.21 -8.91
CA PRO A 334 -30.46 -7.83 -9.97
C PRO A 334 -31.40 -8.96 -10.42
N CYS A 335 -32.69 -8.68 -10.55
CA CYS A 335 -33.73 -9.60 -11.03
C CYS A 335 -34.41 -9.15 -12.34
N GLY A 336 -34.22 -7.90 -12.73
CA GLY A 336 -34.68 -7.34 -14.01
C GLY A 336 -34.01 -5.99 -14.31
N PRO A 337 -34.36 -5.34 -15.43
CA PRO A 337 -33.98 -3.95 -15.68
C PRO A 337 -34.50 -3.09 -14.52
N ASP A 338 -33.60 -2.35 -13.86
CA ASP A 338 -33.90 -1.45 -12.74
C ASP A 338 -34.66 -2.13 -11.56
N MET A 339 -34.48 -3.44 -11.40
CA MET A 339 -35.15 -4.27 -10.39
C MET A 339 -34.16 -5.18 -9.64
N VAL A 340 -34.29 -5.23 -8.31
CA VAL A 340 -33.38 -5.91 -7.37
C VAL A 340 -34.14 -6.79 -6.37
N CYS A 341 -33.47 -7.82 -5.86
CA CYS A 341 -34.01 -8.72 -4.87
C CYS A 341 -34.03 -8.11 -3.46
N LEU A 342 -35.15 -8.23 -2.76
CA LEU A 342 -35.29 -7.93 -1.33
C LEU A 342 -36.31 -8.89 -0.71
N GLU A 343 -35.93 -9.62 0.34
CA GLU A 343 -36.80 -10.56 1.06
C GLU A 343 -37.48 -11.57 0.12
N HIS A 344 -36.67 -12.19 -0.75
CA HIS A 344 -37.05 -13.09 -1.83
C HIS A 344 -37.98 -12.51 -2.92
N ARG A 345 -38.22 -11.19 -2.93
CA ARG A 345 -39.08 -10.51 -3.90
C ARG A 345 -38.28 -9.64 -4.86
N CYS A 346 -38.74 -9.54 -6.10
CA CYS A 346 -38.15 -8.67 -7.12
C CYS A 346 -38.84 -7.29 -7.07
N LEU A 347 -38.13 -6.27 -6.59
CA LEU A 347 -38.66 -4.91 -6.38
C LEU A 347 -37.89 -3.87 -7.22
N PRO A 348 -38.50 -2.72 -7.56
CA PRO A 348 -37.80 -1.61 -8.21
C PRO A 348 -36.65 -1.07 -7.35
N THR A 349 -35.59 -0.54 -7.97
CA THR A 349 -34.43 0.02 -7.25
C THR A 349 -34.80 1.21 -6.36
N GLU A 350 -35.87 1.95 -6.65
CA GLU A 350 -36.37 3.04 -5.79
C GLU A 350 -36.81 2.54 -4.41
N ALA A 351 -37.21 1.27 -4.27
CA ALA A 351 -37.60 0.68 -2.98
C ALA A 351 -36.45 0.65 -1.96
N PHE A 352 -35.19 0.70 -2.42
CA PHE A 352 -34.00 0.73 -1.56
C PHE A 352 -33.67 2.14 -1.03
N ASN A 353 -34.33 3.19 -1.52
CA ASN A 353 -34.15 4.58 -1.06
C ASN A 353 -32.67 5.04 -1.00
N PHE A 354 -31.88 4.71 -2.04
CA PHE A 354 -30.47 5.08 -2.10
C PHE A 354 -30.27 6.61 -2.02
N SER A 355 -29.39 7.05 -1.12
CA SER A 355 -28.91 8.44 -1.04
C SER A 355 -28.18 8.83 -2.32
N THR A 356 -28.47 10.01 -2.87
CA THR A 356 -27.87 10.50 -4.12
C THR A 356 -26.95 11.69 -3.91
N CYS A 357 -25.87 11.76 -4.70
CA CYS A 357 -25.00 12.94 -4.77
C CYS A 357 -25.69 14.12 -5.48
N PRO A 358 -25.23 15.37 -5.23
CA PRO A 358 -25.74 16.55 -5.92
C PRO A 358 -25.45 16.55 -7.43
N GLY A 359 -26.15 17.42 -8.15
CA GLY A 359 -26.02 17.62 -9.59
C GLY A 359 -26.88 18.78 -10.06
N THR A 360 -26.55 19.33 -11.23
CA THR A 360 -27.30 20.44 -11.87
C THR A 360 -28.76 20.11 -12.22
N THR A 361 -29.12 18.83 -12.32
CA THR A 361 -30.52 18.36 -12.40
C THR A 361 -30.70 17.08 -11.58
N ASN A 362 -31.93 16.82 -11.12
CA ASN A 362 -32.27 15.66 -10.28
C ASN A 362 -31.97 14.29 -10.94
N SER A 363 -31.73 14.23 -12.25
CA SER A 363 -31.39 13.01 -13.00
C SER A 363 -29.91 12.92 -13.39
N GLN A 364 -29.10 13.96 -13.13
CA GLN A 364 -27.68 14.01 -13.48
C GLN A 364 -26.83 13.99 -12.22
N ILE A 365 -26.63 12.80 -11.64
CA ILE A 365 -25.67 12.54 -10.56
C ILE A 365 -24.31 13.16 -10.94
N CYS A 366 -23.75 13.99 -10.07
CA CYS A 366 -22.48 14.70 -10.30
C CYS A 366 -22.46 15.46 -11.64
N SER A 367 -23.60 16.04 -12.03
CA SER A 367 -23.83 16.75 -13.30
C SER A 367 -23.51 15.95 -14.57
N GLY A 368 -23.33 14.62 -14.47
CA GLY A 368 -22.84 13.77 -15.57
C GLY A 368 -21.33 13.90 -15.84
N HIS A 369 -20.56 14.47 -14.89
CA HIS A 369 -19.12 14.74 -14.98
C HIS A 369 -18.36 14.24 -13.75
N GLY A 370 -18.81 13.11 -13.20
CA GLY A 370 -18.20 12.46 -12.04
C GLY A 370 -18.99 11.24 -11.56
N VAL A 371 -18.49 10.62 -10.50
CA VAL A 371 -19.05 9.40 -9.89
C VAL A 371 -19.37 9.68 -8.42
N CYS A 372 -20.53 9.22 -7.94
CA CYS A 372 -20.88 9.36 -6.54
C CYS A 372 -20.21 8.27 -5.69
N SER A 373 -19.44 8.67 -4.67
CA SER A 373 -18.80 7.75 -3.75
C SER A 373 -19.72 7.31 -2.61
N ASN A 374 -19.30 6.27 -1.89
CA ASN A 374 -19.91 5.79 -0.66
C ASN A 374 -19.98 6.83 0.48
N GLU A 375 -19.20 7.91 0.42
CA GLU A 375 -19.32 9.05 1.33
C GLU A 375 -20.40 10.07 0.92
N ILE A 376 -21.15 9.81 -0.16
CA ILE A 376 -22.10 10.74 -0.81
C ILE A 376 -21.40 12.04 -1.23
N LYS A 377 -20.24 11.89 -1.89
CA LYS A 377 -19.46 12.98 -2.49
C LYS A 377 -19.20 12.68 -3.97
N CYS A 378 -19.15 13.71 -4.80
CA CYS A 378 -18.79 13.56 -6.20
C CYS A 378 -17.27 13.49 -6.40
N VAL A 379 -16.81 12.41 -7.04
CA VAL A 379 -15.46 12.29 -7.58
C VAL A 379 -15.51 12.73 -9.04
N CYS A 380 -15.03 13.95 -9.32
CA CYS A 380 -15.18 14.57 -10.64
C CYS A 380 -14.22 14.02 -11.70
N ASP A 381 -14.70 14.00 -12.94
CA ASP A 381 -13.90 13.72 -14.13
C ASP A 381 -12.78 14.77 -14.32
N ARG A 382 -11.76 14.41 -15.10
CA ARG A 382 -10.66 15.33 -15.43
C ARG A 382 -11.20 16.62 -16.05
N PHE A 383 -10.67 17.75 -15.59
CA PHE A 383 -11.08 19.12 -15.94
C PHE A 383 -12.44 19.59 -15.37
N TRP A 384 -13.06 18.83 -14.46
CA TRP A 384 -14.27 19.22 -13.74
C TRP A 384 -14.04 19.35 -12.23
N GLY A 385 -14.91 20.08 -11.54
CA GLY A 385 -14.82 20.33 -10.10
C GLY A 385 -16.00 21.11 -9.53
N GLY A 386 -15.94 21.38 -8.23
CA GLY A 386 -17.11 21.78 -7.43
C GLY A 386 -17.82 20.54 -6.88
N ASP A 387 -18.62 20.71 -5.82
CA ASP A 387 -19.21 19.59 -5.06
C ASP A 387 -20.20 18.73 -5.89
N ASP A 388 -20.70 19.28 -7.01
CA ASP A 388 -21.62 18.68 -7.98
C ASP A 388 -20.99 18.44 -9.37
N CYS A 389 -19.67 18.65 -9.49
CA CYS A 389 -18.88 18.62 -10.74
C CYS A 389 -19.37 19.52 -11.88
N SER A 390 -20.18 20.55 -11.60
CA SER A 390 -20.73 21.44 -12.64
C SER A 390 -19.71 22.41 -13.26
N SER A 391 -18.59 22.68 -12.59
CA SER A 391 -17.63 23.72 -13.00
C SER A 391 -16.45 23.14 -13.78
N ARG A 392 -16.10 23.77 -14.92
CA ARG A 392 -14.86 23.44 -15.65
C ARG A 392 -13.65 24.15 -15.06
N ILE A 393 -12.65 23.36 -14.70
CA ILE A 393 -11.31 23.81 -14.35
C ILE A 393 -10.56 24.15 -15.64
N LYS A 394 -9.95 25.34 -15.72
CA LYS A 394 -9.10 25.77 -16.85
C LYS A 394 -7.63 25.38 -16.60
N ASP A 395 -6.93 24.96 -17.66
CA ASP A 395 -5.58 24.39 -17.58
C ASP A 395 -4.47 25.33 -17.05
N ASP A 396 -4.71 26.64 -16.98
CA ASP A 396 -3.74 27.64 -16.50
C ASP A 396 -3.23 27.42 -15.06
N ILE A 397 -3.84 26.51 -14.30
CA ILE A 397 -3.47 26.17 -12.91
C ILE A 397 -2.55 24.94 -12.84
N PHE A 398 -2.46 24.09 -13.88
CA PHE A 398 -1.73 22.81 -13.81
C PHE A 398 -0.32 22.81 -14.44
N PHE A 399 0.12 23.93 -15.02
CA PHE A 399 1.50 24.14 -15.45
C PHE A 399 2.17 25.23 -14.59
N ASP A 400 3.02 24.81 -13.65
CA ASP A 400 3.80 25.73 -12.82
C ASP A 400 4.84 26.51 -13.66
N LYS A 401 4.47 27.75 -14.00
CA LYS A 401 5.32 28.68 -14.75
C LYS A 401 6.54 29.14 -13.95
N ASP A 402 6.57 28.97 -12.62
CA ASP A 402 7.72 29.37 -11.79
C ASP A 402 8.90 28.39 -11.88
N VAL A 403 8.68 27.14 -12.29
CA VAL A 403 9.79 26.22 -12.64
C VAL A 403 10.59 26.77 -13.82
N ILE A 404 9.90 27.25 -14.86
CA ILE A 404 10.53 27.80 -16.06
C ILE A 404 11.25 29.13 -15.73
N ASN A 405 10.59 30.02 -15.00
CA ASN A 405 11.17 31.32 -14.62
C ASN A 405 12.47 31.17 -13.80
N LYS A 406 12.54 30.20 -12.87
CA LYS A 406 13.76 29.93 -12.07
C LYS A 406 14.95 29.47 -12.92
N GLY A 407 14.72 28.75 -14.02
CA GLY A 407 15.76 28.38 -14.99
C GLY A 407 16.35 29.58 -15.74
N VAL A 408 15.49 30.55 -16.13
CA VAL A 408 15.90 31.75 -16.85
C VAL A 408 16.69 32.73 -15.95
N VAL A 409 16.32 32.86 -14.67
CA VAL A 409 17.11 33.67 -13.72
C VAL A 409 18.50 33.06 -13.50
N SER A 410 18.58 31.75 -13.29
CA SER A 410 19.83 31.04 -13.01
C SER A 410 20.88 31.16 -14.13
N THR A 411 20.44 31.04 -15.38
CA THR A 411 21.32 31.14 -16.56
C THR A 411 21.89 32.55 -16.76
N ASN A 412 21.09 33.60 -16.55
CA ASN A 412 21.56 34.99 -16.64
C ASN A 412 22.60 35.35 -15.57
N ILE A 413 22.46 34.83 -14.35
CA ILE A 413 23.44 35.03 -13.26
C ILE A 413 24.80 34.41 -13.60
N ILE A 414 24.81 33.20 -14.18
CA ILE A 414 26.04 32.50 -14.60
C ILE A 414 26.78 33.29 -15.68
N ILE A 415 26.06 33.81 -16.69
CA ILE A 415 26.64 34.63 -17.77
C ILE A 415 27.28 35.91 -17.18
N GLY A 416 26.60 36.58 -16.24
CA GLY A 416 27.13 37.76 -15.55
C GLY A 416 28.42 37.48 -14.78
N ALA A 417 28.51 36.35 -14.06
CA ALA A 417 29.71 35.96 -13.32
C ALA A 417 30.91 35.66 -14.22
N ILE A 418 30.69 34.99 -15.36
CA ILE A 418 31.73 34.71 -16.36
C ILE A 418 32.22 36.01 -17.01
N ALA A 419 31.31 36.91 -17.39
CA ALA A 419 31.69 38.22 -17.96
C ALA A 419 32.51 39.07 -16.96
N GLY A 420 32.08 39.12 -15.70
CA GLY A 420 32.77 39.88 -14.65
C GLY A 420 34.18 39.35 -14.35
N THR A 421 34.36 38.03 -14.26
CA THR A 421 35.67 37.42 -13.98
C THR A 421 36.67 37.63 -15.12
N ILE A 422 36.23 37.55 -16.39
CA ILE A 422 37.07 37.87 -17.56
C ILE A 422 37.53 39.33 -17.52
N LEU A 423 36.64 40.26 -17.18
CA LEU A 423 36.94 41.70 -17.15
C LEU A 423 37.96 42.04 -16.03
N VAL A 424 37.82 41.43 -14.85
CA VAL A 424 38.80 41.56 -13.75
C VAL A 424 40.18 41.00 -14.15
N LEU A 425 40.23 39.83 -14.78
CA LEU A 425 41.50 39.24 -15.25
C LEU A 425 42.19 40.13 -16.31
N ALA A 426 41.43 40.71 -17.24
CA ALA A 426 41.95 41.65 -18.23
C ALA A 426 42.57 42.91 -17.59
N LEU A 427 41.93 43.45 -16.54
CA LEU A 427 42.48 44.58 -15.77
C LEU A 427 43.78 44.23 -15.03
N VAL A 428 43.85 43.06 -14.39
CA VAL A 428 45.07 42.60 -13.69
C VAL A 428 46.22 42.40 -14.68
N LEU A 429 45.96 41.81 -15.85
CA LEU A 429 46.97 41.67 -16.92
C LEU A 429 47.41 43.02 -17.51
N GLY A 430 46.49 43.98 -17.65
CA GLY A 430 46.80 45.35 -18.07
C GLY A 430 47.72 46.08 -17.08
N ILE A 431 47.41 46.02 -15.79
CA ILE A 431 48.18 46.67 -14.72
C ILE A 431 49.59 46.06 -14.61
N THR A 432 49.68 44.73 -14.59
CA THR A 432 50.97 44.01 -14.52
C THR A 432 51.84 44.26 -15.77
N GLY A 433 51.24 44.27 -16.97
CA GLY A 433 51.94 44.63 -18.21
C GLY A 433 52.46 46.09 -18.21
N TRP A 434 51.67 47.03 -17.68
CA TRP A 434 52.08 48.44 -17.53
C TRP A 434 53.23 48.59 -16.52
N GLY A 435 53.15 47.91 -15.38
CA GLY A 435 54.22 47.87 -14.38
C GLY A 435 55.54 47.32 -14.94
N TYR A 436 55.49 46.21 -15.67
CA TYR A 436 56.66 45.62 -16.32
C TYR A 436 57.30 46.56 -17.36
N LYS A 437 56.46 47.28 -18.14
CA LYS A 437 56.91 48.27 -19.14
C LYS A 437 57.61 49.47 -18.51
N ASN A 438 57.17 49.93 -17.34
CA ASN A 438 57.82 51.01 -16.60
C ASN A 438 59.11 50.54 -15.91
N TYR A 439 59.11 49.36 -15.27
CA TYR A 439 60.30 48.80 -14.60
C TYR A 439 61.49 48.66 -15.57
N ARG A 440 61.24 48.21 -16.81
CA ARG A 440 62.28 48.07 -17.83
C ARG A 440 62.85 49.39 -18.35
N ARG A 441 62.27 50.54 -17.99
CA ARG A 441 62.68 51.88 -18.44
C ARG A 441 63.67 52.59 -17.51
N GLN A 442 63.93 52.05 -16.31
CA GLN A 442 64.74 52.69 -15.26
C GLN A 442 66.22 52.25 -15.19
N ARG A 443 66.75 51.53 -16.19
CA ARG A 443 68.18 51.16 -16.25
C ARG A 443 68.91 51.76 -17.46
N GLN A 444 69.31 53.02 -17.32
CA GLN A 444 70.48 53.61 -17.99
C GLN A 444 71.25 54.43 -16.96
N ILE A 445 72.50 54.06 -16.68
CA ILE A 445 73.40 54.75 -15.75
C ILE A 445 74.83 54.70 -16.35
N PRO A 446 75.49 55.84 -16.59
CA PRO A 446 76.90 55.92 -16.99
C PRO A 446 77.85 55.99 -15.77
N GLN A 447 79.16 55.95 -16.02
CA GLN A 447 80.22 55.91 -15.00
C GLN A 447 80.44 57.25 -14.26
N GLY A 448 81.04 57.18 -13.07
CA GLY A 448 81.58 58.29 -12.27
C GLY A 448 82.62 57.77 -11.26
N ASP A 449 83.62 58.59 -10.91
CA ASP A 449 84.94 58.13 -10.45
C ASP A 449 85.20 58.06 -8.92
N TYR A 450 86.34 57.43 -8.61
CA TYR A 450 86.89 57.07 -7.30
C TYR A 450 87.09 58.20 -6.27
N VAL A 451 86.89 57.87 -4.99
CA VAL A 451 87.79 58.26 -3.88
C VAL A 451 87.99 57.06 -2.93
N LYS A 452 89.22 56.85 -2.44
CA LYS A 452 89.58 55.87 -1.38
C LYS A 452 90.12 56.61 -0.15
N LYS A 453 89.82 56.12 1.06
CA LYS A 453 90.79 55.99 2.18
C LYS A 453 90.29 55.01 3.26
N PRO A 454 91.18 54.29 3.99
CA PRO A 454 90.82 53.22 4.92
C PRO A 454 91.04 53.58 6.41
N GLY A 455 90.64 52.68 7.34
CA GLY A 455 91.02 52.71 8.75
C GLY A 455 90.45 51.55 9.59
N GLU A 456 91.33 50.77 10.23
CA GLU A 456 91.08 49.70 11.24
C GLU A 456 91.18 50.26 12.69
N ALA A 457 90.75 49.60 13.78
CA ALA A 457 89.81 48.47 13.96
C ALA A 457 88.85 48.75 15.18
N ASP A 458 88.89 48.20 16.42
CA ASP A 458 89.64 47.12 17.09
C ASP A 458 88.93 46.70 18.42
N SER A 459 89.43 45.69 19.16
CA SER A 459 89.12 45.26 20.55
C SER A 459 87.75 44.58 20.83
N PHE A 460 87.67 43.30 21.29
CA PHE A 460 88.01 42.66 22.60
C PHE A 460 86.90 42.84 23.68
N TYR A 461 86.56 41.87 24.55
CA TYR A 461 87.04 40.50 24.80
C TYR A 461 85.92 39.61 25.43
N SER A 462 86.14 38.29 25.43
CA SER A 462 85.59 37.09 26.13
C SER A 462 84.58 37.24 27.33
N ASP A 463 83.82 36.22 27.77
CA ASP A 463 84.29 34.89 28.21
C ASP A 463 83.25 33.75 28.34
N MET A 464 83.79 32.53 28.50
CA MET A 464 83.12 31.25 28.87
C MET A 464 83.22 31.03 30.43
N PRO A 465 82.75 29.93 31.09
CA PRO A 465 82.61 28.55 30.62
C PRO A 465 81.34 27.82 31.23
N PRO A 466 81.26 26.51 31.60
CA PRO A 466 80.10 25.71 31.17
C PRO A 466 79.39 24.81 32.23
N GLY A 467 78.23 24.27 31.82
CA GLY A 467 77.77 22.92 32.17
C GLY A 467 77.03 22.69 33.50
N VAL A 468 76.03 21.80 33.44
CA VAL A 468 75.91 20.55 34.22
C VAL A 468 74.71 19.76 33.64
N SER A 469 74.69 18.44 33.83
CA SER A 469 73.77 17.51 33.16
C SER A 469 72.68 16.93 34.08
N THR A 470 71.76 16.18 33.45
CA THR A 470 70.89 15.11 33.97
C THR A 470 69.42 15.41 34.28
N ASN A 471 68.61 14.36 34.04
CA ASN A 471 67.34 13.98 34.68
C ASN A 471 66.00 14.63 34.27
N SER A 472 65.40 13.98 33.27
CA SER A 472 64.17 13.16 33.45
C SER A 472 62.75 13.78 33.39
N ALA A 473 61.85 12.89 32.93
CA ALA A 473 60.41 12.82 33.25
C ALA A 473 59.42 13.88 32.69
N SER A 474 58.98 13.60 31.46
CA SER A 474 57.55 13.37 31.10
C SER A 474 56.55 14.54 31.02
N SER A 475 55.67 14.41 30.01
CA SER A 475 54.32 15.00 29.91
C SER A 475 54.16 16.54 29.85
N SER A 476 53.80 17.05 28.67
CA SER A 476 52.42 17.57 28.49
C SER A 476 52.01 17.91 27.04
N LYS A 477 50.83 17.40 26.69
CA LYS A 477 49.73 17.97 25.87
C LYS A 477 49.99 19.19 24.95
N LYS A 478 49.55 18.96 23.69
CA LYS A 478 48.69 19.83 22.83
C LYS A 478 49.27 21.12 22.23
N ARG A 479 49.03 21.23 20.90
CA ARG A 479 48.79 22.46 20.09
C ARG A 479 50.01 23.39 19.93
N SER A 480 50.17 24.12 18.83
CA SER A 480 49.45 24.12 17.53
C SER A 480 50.23 24.97 16.50
N ALA A 481 50.03 24.70 15.20
CA ALA A 481 50.61 25.44 14.08
C ALA A 481 52.16 25.31 13.97
N PHE A 482 52.82 25.67 12.86
CA PHE A 482 52.35 26.26 11.59
C PHE A 482 53.07 25.63 10.37
N LEU A 483 52.80 26.12 9.16
CA LEU A 483 53.26 25.55 7.89
C LEU A 483 54.80 25.48 7.73
N SER A 484 55.30 24.37 7.19
CA SER A 484 56.05 24.28 5.91
C SER A 484 56.59 22.83 5.76
N HIS A 485 56.74 22.22 4.59
CA HIS A 485 57.11 22.74 3.26
C HIS A 485 56.41 21.98 2.11
N PHE A 486 56.35 22.60 0.93
CA PHE A 486 56.03 21.94 -0.33
C PHE A 486 57.23 21.11 -0.82
N GLN A 487 57.02 19.84 -1.21
CA GLN A 487 57.87 19.21 -2.23
C GLN A 487 57.10 18.11 -2.97
N ILE A 488 56.98 18.25 -4.29
CA ILE A 488 56.39 17.26 -5.19
C ILE A 488 57.52 16.68 -6.02
N SER A 489 57.68 15.36 -5.99
CA SER A 489 58.45 14.59 -6.98
C SER A 489 57.82 13.20 -7.14
N THR A 490 57.64 12.78 -8.39
CA THR A 490 56.91 11.56 -8.78
C THR A 490 57.86 10.40 -9.09
N CYS A 491 57.57 9.18 -8.62
CA CYS A 491 57.90 7.97 -9.40
C CYS A 491 57.14 6.69 -8.98
N SER A 492 56.36 6.17 -9.94
CA SER A 492 56.15 4.78 -10.39
C SER A 492 56.39 3.52 -9.51
N ILE A 493 55.37 2.63 -9.52
CA ILE A 493 55.36 1.17 -9.88
C ILE A 493 56.51 0.28 -9.31
N THR A 494 56.29 -0.76 -8.48
CA THR A 494 55.86 -2.14 -8.87
C THR A 494 55.32 -3.03 -7.73
N HIS A 495 54.71 -4.17 -8.09
CA HIS A 495 54.30 -5.29 -7.21
C HIS A 495 55.47 -6.03 -6.52
N TYR A 496 55.17 -6.78 -5.45
CA TYR A 496 55.54 -8.21 -5.38
C TYR A 496 54.50 -9.04 -4.60
N SER A 497 54.49 -10.36 -4.80
CA SER A 497 53.58 -11.33 -4.16
C SER A 497 54.30 -12.67 -3.92
N ILE A 498 53.95 -13.38 -2.83
CA ILE A 498 54.25 -14.79 -2.50
C ILE A 498 53.47 -15.08 -1.17
N SER A 499 52.60 -16.09 -1.02
CA SER A 499 52.76 -17.56 -1.15
C SER A 499 53.51 -18.17 0.08
N GLN A 500 53.18 -19.32 0.69
CA GLN A 500 52.29 -20.44 0.32
C GLN A 500 51.87 -21.31 1.54
N ASN A 501 51.03 -22.33 1.27
CA ASN A 501 50.66 -23.55 2.03
C ASN A 501 49.19 -23.58 2.53
N ILE A 502 48.30 -24.52 2.15
CA ILE A 502 48.34 -26.01 2.03
C ILE A 502 48.26 -26.66 3.42
N SER A 503 47.35 -27.59 3.75
CA SER A 503 46.61 -28.62 2.95
C SER A 503 45.10 -28.71 3.32
N LEU A 504 44.17 -29.02 2.40
CA LEU A 504 43.53 -30.35 2.10
C LEU A 504 42.88 -31.08 3.31
N PHE A 505 41.73 -31.77 3.22
CA PHE A 505 41.23 -32.65 2.12
C PHE A 505 39.68 -32.68 1.94
N CYS A 506 39.22 -33.37 0.87
CA CYS A 506 37.85 -33.70 0.39
C CYS A 506 36.73 -33.92 1.45
N SER A 507 35.42 -33.77 1.13
CA SER A 507 34.68 -34.28 -0.06
C SER A 507 33.52 -33.36 -0.49
N ARG A 508 33.17 -33.18 -1.79
CA ARG A 508 32.64 -34.14 -2.80
C ARG A 508 31.25 -34.71 -2.43
N PHE A 509 30.23 -34.70 -3.30
CA PHE A 509 30.14 -34.19 -4.70
C PHE A 509 28.67 -34.08 -5.18
N ASP A 510 28.39 -33.16 -6.12
CA ASP A 510 27.48 -33.29 -7.29
C ASP A 510 25.97 -33.63 -7.11
N SER A 511 25.07 -33.37 -8.07
CA SER A 511 25.08 -32.72 -9.41
C SER A 511 23.63 -32.33 -9.77
N PHE A 512 23.27 -31.39 -10.67
CA PHE A 512 24.00 -30.39 -11.47
C PHE A 512 23.05 -29.15 -11.63
N PHE A 513 22.83 -28.37 -12.70
CA PHE A 513 23.23 -28.32 -14.13
C PHE A 513 23.31 -26.84 -14.59
N PHE A 514 23.86 -26.56 -15.78
CA PHE A 514 24.01 -25.22 -16.36
C PHE A 514 22.78 -24.68 -17.11
N LEU A 515 22.65 -23.35 -17.14
CA LEU A 515 22.25 -22.61 -18.36
C LEU A 515 22.84 -21.18 -18.35
N CYS A 516 23.73 -20.88 -19.30
CA CYS A 516 24.24 -19.52 -19.53
C CYS A 516 23.31 -18.75 -20.46
N GLY A 517 23.02 -17.49 -20.14
CA GLY A 517 22.28 -16.56 -21.01
C GLY A 517 22.83 -15.14 -20.88
N VAL A 518 23.70 -14.76 -21.81
CA VAL A 518 24.14 -13.36 -21.96
C VAL A 518 23.14 -12.64 -22.85
N PHE A 519 22.66 -11.47 -22.42
CA PHE A 519 21.91 -10.55 -23.26
C PHE A 519 22.37 -9.12 -22.99
N GLU A 520 22.71 -8.40 -24.05
CA GLU A 520 23.09 -6.99 -24.04
C GLU A 520 22.51 -6.33 -25.31
N ILE A 521 22.32 -5.01 -25.26
CA ILE A 521 21.97 -4.13 -26.40
C ILE A 521 20.62 -4.40 -27.09
N ALA A 522 19.59 -3.68 -26.64
CA ALA A 522 18.59 -3.09 -27.54
C ALA A 522 17.98 -1.83 -26.90
N SER A 523 18.29 -0.66 -27.46
CA SER A 523 17.58 0.60 -27.17
C SER A 523 17.73 1.52 -28.37
N PHE A 524 16.61 1.87 -29.02
CA PHE A 524 16.59 2.72 -30.19
C PHE A 524 15.46 3.76 -30.08
N VAL A 525 15.89 5.01 -29.93
CA VAL A 525 15.23 6.28 -30.28
C VAL A 525 13.77 6.20 -30.77
N LEU A 526 12.86 6.78 -29.97
CA LEU A 526 12.11 7.98 -30.37
C LEU A 526 11.75 8.82 -29.13
#